data_AF-G9EUI7-F1
#
_entry.id   AF-G9EUI7-F1
#
_cell.length_a   1.000
_cell.length_b   1.000
_cell.length_c   1.000
_cell.angle_alpha   90.00
_cell.angle_beta   90.00
_cell.angle_gamma   90.00
#
_symmetry.space_group_name_H-M   'P 1'
#
loop_
_entity.id
_entity.type
_entity.pdbx_description
1 polymer ?
#
loop_
_entity_poly.entity_id
_entity_poly.type
_entity_poly.pdbx_seq_one_letter_code
_entity_poly.pdbx_strand_id
1 'polypeptide(L)'
;MVVRADIIYLRNPDTKNLQLVADIYKDALNQYNKIEKSMHQIGNFLNNETSLIKNVNLKKSINVLQSTLKQRLNEVGLQKQVVVTNLIDYQAQLKQLLSSRQTLAEYNIGSWPIILKKIAAIPGLFYKYINTLSLKVYDSYLWLGPLSVVMLWGGFALIAGLFFILSRFLKTLRGDKERSRLTGYLYDGVLVLIQRNIPYLCITAMLWFLLYITHISFSNYQLVLKLIAVWFTFRVSILIARLVLLESISDSSGKDVKLYYRLKWLLLFGGWTASLMTIGHLLPLSILLQDIFNRLFMLFMLTVSLVAWKSKEVIRYLVRPLLKNKKRYVHNAISLLILLVPITAFSTAVIGLSGFINLAWTMSQYQANALTVLVGYILARGLLFDALELFSEWMISALRNGWLWIEVFLKPIDRIIRITLLLLSSVILCKLFGWNSDSQVIIGLEKIAKYTVVNLPGIHITVSSSIAFIVLLAIFFLGSKMDS
;
A
#
# COMPACT_ATOMS: atom_id res chain seq x y z
N MET A 1 -13.89 37.86 13.26
CA MET A 1 -13.29 36.96 12.23
C MET A 1 -14.22 35.80 11.90
N VAL A 2 -14.70 35.06 12.91
CA VAL A 2 -15.62 33.90 12.74
C VAL A 2 -16.91 34.27 11.99
N VAL A 3 -17.60 35.36 12.38
CA VAL A 3 -18.82 35.85 11.69
C VAL A 3 -18.59 36.17 10.20
N ARG A 4 -17.40 36.67 9.84
CA ARG A 4 -17.05 36.93 8.43
C ARG A 4 -16.88 35.63 7.65
N ALA A 5 -16.35 34.59 8.28
CA ALA A 5 -16.23 33.26 7.68
C ALA A 5 -17.62 32.63 7.46
N ASP A 6 -18.52 32.75 8.44
CA ASP A 6 -19.89 32.24 8.32
C ASP A 6 -20.67 32.94 7.19
N ILE A 7 -20.48 34.25 7.02
CA ILE A 7 -21.06 35.01 5.89
C ILE A 7 -20.49 34.56 4.54
N ILE A 8 -19.18 34.24 4.47
CA ILE A 8 -18.54 33.74 3.25
C ILE A 8 -19.07 32.34 2.89
N TYR A 9 -19.27 31.48 3.90
CA TYR A 9 -19.86 30.15 3.72
C TYR A 9 -21.30 30.22 3.21
N LEU A 10 -22.14 31.05 3.83
CA LEU A 10 -23.55 31.24 3.45
C LEU A 10 -23.73 31.82 2.04
N ARG A 11 -22.74 32.57 1.54
CA ARG A 11 -22.82 33.24 0.24
C ARG A 11 -22.50 32.32 -0.95
N ASN A 12 -21.59 31.36 -0.80
CA ASN A 12 -21.27 30.35 -1.83
C ASN A 12 -20.42 29.19 -1.21
N PRO A 13 -20.96 27.97 -1.09
CA PRO A 13 -20.27 26.82 -0.50
C PRO A 13 -19.34 26.08 -1.49
N ASP A 14 -18.47 26.82 -2.18
CA ASP A 14 -17.46 26.25 -3.06
C ASP A 14 -16.24 25.74 -2.26
N THR A 15 -15.48 24.78 -2.80
CA THR A 15 -14.29 24.19 -2.14
C THR A 15 -13.28 25.26 -1.71
N LYS A 16 -13.11 26.31 -2.51
CA LYS A 16 -12.22 27.46 -2.23
C LYS A 16 -12.70 28.30 -1.05
N ASN A 17 -14.00 28.57 -0.96
CA ASN A 17 -14.58 29.35 0.14
C ASN A 17 -14.59 28.54 1.42
N LEU A 18 -14.88 27.22 1.34
CA LEU A 18 -14.75 26.29 2.46
C LEU A 18 -13.31 26.20 2.98
N GLN A 19 -12.31 26.21 2.11
CA GLN A 19 -10.91 26.23 2.52
C GLN A 19 -10.52 27.56 3.19
N LEU A 20 -10.96 28.70 2.65
CA LEU A 20 -10.80 30.00 3.28
C LEU A 20 -11.48 30.07 4.65
N VAL A 21 -12.68 29.50 4.78
CA VAL A 21 -13.41 29.39 6.05
C VAL A 21 -12.62 28.55 7.04
N ALA A 22 -12.13 27.37 6.64
CA ALA A 22 -11.31 26.51 7.49
C ALA A 22 -10.00 27.20 7.95
N ASP A 23 -9.34 27.95 7.07
CA ASP A 23 -8.14 28.71 7.41
C ASP A 23 -8.45 29.87 8.39
N ILE A 24 -9.57 30.59 8.19
CA ILE A 24 -10.01 31.65 9.12
C ILE A 24 -10.35 31.07 10.50
N TYR A 25 -10.99 29.90 10.55
CA TYR A 25 -11.30 29.20 11.81
C TYR A 25 -10.01 28.71 12.52
N LYS A 26 -9.01 28.26 11.76
CA LYS A 26 -7.70 27.86 12.30
C LYS A 26 -6.92 29.06 12.86
N ASP A 27 -6.98 30.21 12.19
CA ASP A 27 -6.37 31.44 12.69
C ASP A 27 -7.10 32.00 13.92
N ALA A 28 -8.43 31.92 13.94
CA ALA A 28 -9.22 32.24 15.13
C ALA A 28 -8.82 31.37 16.32
N LEU A 29 -8.64 30.06 16.12
CA LEU A 29 -8.18 29.14 17.15
C LEU A 29 -6.78 29.49 17.67
N ASN A 30 -5.86 29.90 16.79
CA ASN A 30 -4.55 30.39 17.21
C ASN A 30 -4.62 31.69 18.03
N GLN A 31 -5.56 32.59 17.72
CA GLN A 31 -5.79 33.80 18.52
C GLN A 31 -6.38 33.47 19.89
N TYR A 32 -7.36 32.57 19.97
CA TYR A 32 -7.91 32.10 21.24
C TYR A 32 -6.84 31.45 22.13
N ASN A 33 -5.94 30.63 21.56
CA ASN A 33 -4.80 30.07 22.31
C ASN A 33 -3.83 31.15 22.83
N LYS A 34 -3.62 32.23 22.08
CA LYS A 34 -2.79 33.36 22.54
C LYS A 34 -3.46 34.12 23.69
N ILE A 35 -4.77 34.36 23.60
CA ILE A 35 -5.58 35.02 24.64
C ILE A 35 -5.61 34.17 25.92
N GLU A 36 -5.80 32.86 25.80
CA GLU A 36 -5.76 31.93 26.93
C GLU A 36 -4.39 31.97 27.62
N LYS A 37 -3.30 31.94 26.84
CA LYS A 37 -1.94 32.02 27.37
C LYS A 37 -1.65 33.35 28.08
N SER A 38 -2.10 34.49 27.53
CA SER A 38 -1.92 35.80 28.17
C SER A 38 -2.78 35.92 29.44
N MET A 39 -4.01 35.41 29.43
CA MET A 39 -4.86 35.37 30.64
C MET A 39 -4.25 34.51 31.75
N HIS A 40 -3.65 33.37 31.43
CA HIS A 40 -2.91 32.58 32.42
C HIS A 40 -1.68 33.32 32.98
N GLN A 41 -0.95 34.07 32.15
CA GLN A 41 0.17 34.89 32.60
C GLN A 41 -0.29 36.01 33.55
N ILE A 42 -1.40 36.69 33.22
CA ILE A 42 -2.00 37.71 34.09
C ILE A 42 -2.48 37.08 35.41
N GLY A 43 -3.11 35.90 35.36
CA GLY A 43 -3.53 35.17 36.57
C GLY A 43 -2.36 34.80 37.49
N ASN A 44 -1.25 34.33 36.92
CA ASN A 44 -0.04 34.01 37.68
C ASN A 44 0.61 35.26 38.28
N PHE A 45 0.65 36.36 37.52
CA PHE A 45 1.15 37.65 38.00
C PHE A 45 0.32 38.17 39.18
N LEU A 46 -1.00 38.16 39.03
CA LEU A 46 -1.93 38.59 40.09
C LEU A 46 -1.79 37.74 41.35
N ASN A 47 -1.65 36.41 41.23
CA ASN A 47 -1.44 35.50 42.36
C ASN A 47 -0.13 35.80 43.12
N ASN A 48 0.94 36.11 42.40
CA ASN A 48 2.23 36.45 43.01
C ASN A 48 2.15 37.79 43.74
N GLU A 49 1.52 38.81 43.15
CA GLU A 49 1.35 40.12 43.81
C GLU A 49 0.37 40.08 44.98
N THR A 50 -0.69 39.26 44.94
CA THR A 50 -1.64 39.15 46.07
C THR A 50 -0.98 38.63 47.35
N SER A 51 0.09 37.84 47.23
CA SER A 51 0.86 37.33 48.38
C SER A 51 1.67 38.42 49.10
N LEU A 52 1.97 39.53 48.43
CA LEU A 52 2.83 40.61 48.92
C LEU A 52 2.06 41.81 49.48
N ILE A 53 0.74 41.89 49.23
CA ILE A 53 -0.09 43.06 49.56
C ILE A 53 -0.77 42.89 50.92
N LYS A 54 -0.47 43.78 51.87
CA LYS A 54 -1.07 43.82 53.23
C LYS A 54 -2.37 44.64 53.33
N ASN A 55 -2.69 45.48 52.33
CA ASN A 55 -3.87 46.34 52.36
C ASN A 55 -5.16 45.57 52.00
N VAL A 56 -6.13 45.58 52.91
CA VAL A 56 -7.39 44.82 52.83
C VAL A 56 -8.26 45.24 51.65
N ASN A 57 -8.30 46.53 51.29
CA ASN A 57 -9.12 47.01 50.17
C ASN A 57 -8.54 46.60 48.81
N LEU A 58 -7.21 46.63 48.66
CA LEU A 58 -6.52 46.15 47.46
C LEU A 58 -6.62 44.62 47.30
N LYS A 59 -6.63 43.88 48.41
CA LYS A 59 -6.86 42.43 48.38
C LYS A 59 -8.26 42.08 47.88
N LYS A 60 -9.28 42.85 48.28
CA LYS A 60 -10.66 42.67 47.77
C LYS A 60 -10.77 42.96 46.28
N SER A 61 -10.17 44.05 45.78
CA SER A 61 -10.22 44.38 44.35
C SER A 61 -9.47 43.34 43.49
N ILE A 62 -8.33 42.82 43.96
CA ILE A 62 -7.62 41.75 43.24
C ILE A 62 -8.43 40.45 43.23
N ASN A 63 -9.10 40.07 44.33
CA ASN A 63 -9.96 38.90 44.36
C ASN A 63 -11.14 39.01 43.39
N VAL A 64 -11.76 40.19 43.28
CA VAL A 64 -12.81 40.46 42.26
C VAL A 64 -12.22 40.30 40.85
N LEU A 65 -11.03 40.84 40.60
CA LEU A 65 -10.36 40.75 39.31
C LEU A 65 -9.99 39.30 38.94
N GLN A 66 -9.54 38.49 39.91
CA GLN A 66 -9.32 37.05 39.75
C GLN A 66 -10.60 36.29 39.42
N SER A 67 -11.72 36.62 40.08
CA SER A 67 -13.02 35.98 39.81
C SER A 67 -13.51 36.29 38.39
N THR A 68 -13.39 37.55 37.96
CA THR A 68 -13.71 37.98 36.60
C THR A 68 -12.80 37.31 35.56
N LEU A 69 -11.50 37.18 35.86
CA LEU A 69 -10.54 36.53 34.98
C LEU A 69 -10.85 35.02 34.83
N LYS A 70 -11.23 34.35 35.92
CA LYS A 70 -11.68 32.95 35.90
C LYS A 70 -12.96 32.77 35.08
N GLN A 71 -13.92 33.69 35.20
CA GLN A 71 -15.13 33.69 34.38
C GLN A 71 -14.82 33.89 32.89
N ARG A 72 -13.94 34.84 32.55
CA ARG A 72 -13.50 35.08 31.17
C ARG A 72 -12.72 33.90 30.57
N LEU A 73 -11.88 33.21 31.36
CA LEU A 73 -11.19 31.99 30.94
C LEU A 73 -12.19 30.87 30.58
N ASN A 74 -13.24 30.70 31.39
CA ASN A 74 -14.29 29.72 31.11
C ASN A 74 -15.07 30.07 29.82
N GLU A 75 -15.43 31.34 29.62
CA GLU A 75 -16.09 31.82 28.40
C GLU A 75 -15.23 31.60 27.15
N VAL A 76 -13.93 31.89 27.23
CA VAL A 76 -12.95 31.64 26.15
C VAL A 76 -12.82 30.14 25.87
N GLY A 77 -12.82 29.30 26.90
CA GLY A 77 -12.80 27.84 26.76
C GLY A 77 -14.02 27.30 26.01
N LEU A 78 -15.23 27.79 26.35
CA LEU A 78 -16.47 27.42 25.65
C LEU A 78 -16.47 27.87 24.18
N GLN A 79 -16.06 29.11 23.90
CA GLN A 79 -15.96 29.61 22.52
C GLN A 79 -14.94 28.84 21.68
N LYS A 80 -13.79 28.49 22.28
CA LYS A 80 -12.77 27.66 21.64
C LYS A 80 -13.34 26.29 21.26
N GLN A 81 -14.13 25.67 22.15
CA GLN A 81 -14.74 24.37 21.88
C GLN A 81 -15.71 24.44 20.70
N VAL A 82 -16.54 25.48 20.61
CA VAL A 82 -17.44 25.71 19.45
C VAL A 82 -16.66 25.88 18.15
N VAL A 83 -15.58 26.68 18.18
CA VAL A 83 -14.71 26.90 17.00
C VAL A 83 -14.03 25.60 16.55
N VAL A 84 -13.61 24.74 17.48
CA VAL A 84 -13.05 23.41 17.18
C VAL A 84 -14.08 22.51 16.50
N THR A 85 -15.29 22.43 17.04
CA THR A 85 -16.36 21.59 16.47
C THR A 85 -16.71 22.04 15.05
N ASN A 86 -16.91 23.33 14.83
CA ASN A 86 -17.20 23.87 13.50
C ASN A 86 -16.05 23.64 12.51
N LEU A 87 -14.80 23.76 12.96
CA LEU A 87 -13.63 23.47 12.12
C LEU A 87 -13.61 22.00 11.67
N ILE A 88 -13.95 21.06 12.57
CA ILE A 88 -14.04 19.64 12.27
C ILE A 88 -15.13 19.39 11.22
N ASP A 89 -16.31 19.98 11.40
CA ASP A 89 -17.43 19.84 10.47
C ASP A 89 -17.12 20.40 9.08
N TYR A 90 -16.52 21.59 9.00
CA TYR A 90 -16.08 22.16 7.73
C TYR A 90 -14.99 21.32 7.06
N GLN A 91 -14.06 20.73 7.82
CA GLN A 91 -13.06 19.80 7.28
C GLN A 91 -13.70 18.50 6.78
N ALA A 92 -14.73 17.99 7.45
CA ALA A 92 -15.46 16.81 7.01
C ALA A 92 -16.23 17.07 5.70
N GLN A 93 -16.92 18.21 5.60
CA GLN A 93 -17.63 18.64 4.38
C GLN A 93 -16.66 18.88 3.22
N LEU A 94 -15.51 19.51 3.48
CA LEU A 94 -14.47 19.75 2.48
C LEU A 94 -13.90 18.40 1.99
N LYS A 95 -13.69 17.43 2.87
CA LYS A 95 -13.26 16.07 2.51
C LYS A 95 -14.31 15.35 1.64
N GLN A 96 -15.59 15.54 1.92
CA GLN A 96 -16.69 14.98 1.14
C GLN A 96 -16.77 15.63 -0.26
N LEU A 97 -16.65 16.95 -0.38
CA LEU A 97 -16.68 17.64 -1.67
C LEU A 97 -15.42 17.43 -2.52
N LEU A 98 -14.25 17.27 -1.88
CA LEU A 98 -13.02 16.86 -2.57
C LEU A 98 -13.09 15.42 -3.10
N SER A 99 -13.97 14.59 -2.56
CA SER A 99 -14.17 13.23 -3.08
C SER A 99 -14.97 13.21 -4.40
N SER A 100 -15.73 14.27 -4.70
CA SER A 100 -16.59 14.32 -5.89
C SER A 100 -15.89 14.81 -7.17
N ARG A 101 -14.93 15.74 -7.12
CA ARG A 101 -14.01 16.10 -8.23
C ARG A 101 -13.02 17.18 -7.78
N GLN A 102 -11.70 16.93 -7.86
CA GLN A 102 -10.70 17.97 -7.64
C GLN A 102 -10.43 18.73 -8.94
N THR A 103 -10.98 19.94 -9.07
CA THR A 103 -10.82 20.79 -10.27
C THR A 103 -9.42 21.40 -10.34
N LEU A 104 -8.82 21.37 -11.54
CA LEU A 104 -7.54 22.04 -11.84
C LEU A 104 -7.57 23.57 -11.64
N ALA A 105 -8.76 24.15 -11.42
CA ALA A 105 -8.97 25.58 -11.19
C ALA A 105 -8.32 26.12 -9.89
N GLU A 106 -7.95 25.25 -8.96
CA GLU A 106 -7.19 25.63 -7.75
C GLU A 106 -5.72 25.98 -8.06
N TYR A 107 -5.19 25.56 -9.21
CA TYR A 107 -3.83 25.87 -9.69
C TYR A 107 -3.76 27.20 -10.46
N ASN A 108 -4.23 28.30 -9.86
CA ASN A 108 -4.04 29.62 -10.47
C ASN A 108 -2.55 30.04 -10.41
N ILE A 109 -2.07 30.79 -11.41
CA ILE A 109 -0.69 31.31 -11.51
C ILE A 109 -0.26 32.01 -10.21
N GLY A 110 -1.18 32.70 -9.52
CA GLY A 110 -0.91 33.36 -8.23
C GLY A 110 -0.65 32.42 -7.03
N SER A 111 -0.92 31.12 -7.14
CA SER A 111 -0.72 30.14 -6.06
C SER A 111 0.66 29.48 -6.07
N TRP A 112 1.39 29.55 -7.20
CA TRP A 112 2.73 28.95 -7.35
C TRP A 112 3.77 29.44 -6.36
N PRO A 113 3.85 30.74 -6.00
CA PRO A 113 4.79 31.19 -4.98
C PRO A 113 4.54 30.55 -3.61
N ILE A 114 3.27 30.32 -3.26
CA ILE A 114 2.87 29.67 -2.00
C ILE A 114 3.21 28.18 -2.04
N ILE A 115 3.00 27.52 -3.18
CA ILE A 115 3.35 26.11 -3.41
C ILE A 115 4.86 25.92 -3.28
N LEU A 116 5.67 26.75 -3.95
CA LEU A 116 7.12 26.70 -3.91
C LEU A 116 7.65 26.92 -2.49
N LYS A 117 7.10 27.90 -1.75
CA LYS A 117 7.47 28.13 -0.35
C LYS A 117 7.15 26.91 0.53
N LYS A 118 6.03 26.23 0.30
CA LYS A 118 5.66 25.01 1.02
C LYS A 118 6.55 23.82 0.64
N ILE A 119 6.93 23.68 -0.63
CA ILE A 119 7.89 22.65 -1.09
C ILE A 119 9.26 22.87 -0.46
N ALA A 120 9.74 24.12 -0.42
CA ALA A 120 11.01 24.48 0.20
C ALA A 120 11.04 24.18 1.72
N ALA A 121 9.87 24.12 2.38
CA ALA A 121 9.77 23.76 3.78
C ALA A 121 9.81 22.23 4.05
N ILE A 122 9.61 21.38 3.03
CA ILE A 122 9.57 19.91 3.20
C ILE A 122 10.87 19.35 3.78
N PRO A 123 12.08 19.72 3.29
CA PRO A 123 13.32 19.22 3.88
C PRO A 123 13.44 19.56 5.37
N GLY A 124 13.00 20.76 5.78
CA GLY A 124 12.99 21.17 7.18
C GLY A 124 12.02 20.35 8.04
N LEU A 125 10.82 20.05 7.52
CA LEU A 125 9.85 19.18 8.19
C LEU A 125 10.37 17.75 8.32
N PHE A 126 11.01 17.22 7.27
CA PHE A 126 11.60 15.88 7.27
C PHE A 126 12.79 15.81 8.24
N TYR A 127 13.67 16.82 8.26
CA TYR A 127 14.76 16.92 9.23
C TYR A 127 14.24 16.96 10.67
N LYS A 128 13.22 17.80 10.93
CA LYS A 128 12.58 17.87 12.25
C LYS A 128 11.99 16.52 12.65
N TYR A 129 11.32 15.82 11.73
CA TYR A 129 10.79 14.48 11.97
C TYR A 129 11.91 13.50 12.37
N ILE A 130 13.00 13.43 11.60
CA ILE A 130 14.14 12.55 11.91
C ILE A 130 14.74 12.91 13.27
N ASN A 131 14.95 14.20 13.54
CA ASN A 131 15.52 14.66 14.81
C ASN A 131 14.63 14.29 16.00
N THR A 132 13.31 14.45 15.87
CA THR A 132 12.38 14.03 16.94
C THR A 132 12.39 12.53 17.15
N LEU A 133 12.54 11.74 16.08
CA LEU A 133 12.63 10.28 16.18
C LEU A 133 13.95 9.85 16.80
N SER A 134 15.08 10.48 16.44
CA SER A 134 16.38 10.17 17.05
C SER A 134 16.42 10.55 18.52
N LEU A 135 15.85 11.70 18.91
CA LEU A 135 15.74 12.09 20.31
C LEU A 135 14.86 11.10 21.10
N LYS A 136 13.71 10.69 20.56
CA LYS A 136 12.85 9.68 21.20
C LYS A 136 13.56 8.34 21.37
N VAL A 137 14.30 7.89 20.36
CA VAL A 137 15.11 6.66 20.44
C VAL A 137 16.19 6.81 21.49
N TYR A 138 16.90 7.93 21.51
CA TYR A 138 17.98 8.18 22.46
C TYR A 138 17.47 8.24 23.90
N ASP A 139 16.41 9.01 24.16
CA ASP A 139 15.79 9.09 25.47
C ASP A 139 15.29 7.71 25.89
N SER A 140 14.52 7.01 25.03
CA SER A 140 14.03 5.66 25.35
C SER A 140 15.17 4.68 25.61
N TYR A 141 16.31 4.85 24.93
CA TYR A 141 17.49 4.01 25.13
C TYR A 141 18.15 4.23 26.50
N LEU A 142 18.24 5.48 26.96
CA LEU A 142 18.77 5.81 28.28
C LEU A 142 17.92 5.23 29.43
N TRP A 143 16.61 5.10 29.22
CA TRP A 143 15.68 4.55 30.20
C TRP A 143 15.52 3.01 30.12
N LEU A 144 16.23 2.33 29.22
CA LEU A 144 16.18 0.86 29.13
C LEU A 144 16.86 0.22 30.34
N GLY A 145 16.22 -0.82 30.90
CA GLY A 145 16.86 -1.65 31.91
C GLY A 145 18.08 -2.41 31.37
N PRO A 146 19.04 -2.82 32.23
CA PRO A 146 20.27 -3.51 31.81
C PRO A 146 20.00 -4.77 30.97
N LEU A 147 18.96 -5.53 31.33
CA LEU A 147 18.53 -6.72 30.59
C LEU A 147 18.10 -6.39 29.16
N SER A 148 17.34 -5.31 28.97
CA SER A 148 16.87 -4.88 27.66
C SER A 148 18.01 -4.36 26.77
N VAL A 149 19.04 -3.74 27.36
CA VAL A 149 20.26 -3.35 26.64
C VAL A 149 21.05 -4.57 26.16
N VAL A 150 21.21 -5.59 27.01
CA VAL A 150 21.83 -6.86 26.62
C VAL A 150 21.02 -7.55 25.52
N MET A 151 19.69 -7.56 25.61
CA MET A 151 18.81 -8.07 24.55
C MET A 151 18.96 -7.30 23.23
N LEU A 152 19.14 -5.98 23.28
CA LEU A 152 19.31 -5.14 22.09
C LEU A 152 20.60 -5.49 21.35
N TRP A 153 21.74 -5.45 22.04
CA TRP A 153 23.04 -5.76 21.43
C TRP A 153 23.18 -7.25 21.06
N GLY A 154 22.66 -8.14 21.91
CA GLY A 154 22.58 -9.57 21.62
C GLY A 154 21.73 -9.86 20.38
N GLY A 155 20.59 -9.17 20.24
CA GLY A 155 19.73 -9.28 19.07
C GLY A 155 20.39 -8.73 17.81
N PHE A 156 21.14 -7.62 17.88
CA PHE A 156 21.94 -7.14 16.75
C PHE A 156 23.00 -8.15 16.30
N ALA A 157 23.74 -8.73 17.24
CA ALA A 157 24.73 -9.76 16.94
C ALA A 157 24.07 -11.00 16.31
N LEU A 158 22.91 -11.42 16.83
CA LEU A 158 22.13 -12.54 16.30
C LEU A 158 21.63 -12.25 14.89
N ILE A 159 21.03 -11.09 14.63
CA ILE A 159 20.57 -10.67 13.30
C ILE A 159 21.75 -10.65 12.32
N ALA A 160 22.86 -10.02 12.69
CA ALA A 160 24.08 -9.98 11.86
C ALA A 160 24.59 -11.39 11.54
N GLY A 161 24.67 -12.26 12.56
CA GLY A 161 25.10 -13.65 12.42
C GLY A 161 24.19 -14.46 11.49
N LEU A 162 22.86 -14.37 11.67
CA LEU A 162 21.88 -15.03 10.81
C LEU A 162 21.99 -14.57 9.36
N PHE A 163 22.05 -13.26 9.11
CA PHE A 163 22.19 -12.73 7.75
C PHE A 163 23.55 -13.08 7.13
N PHE A 164 24.62 -13.16 7.92
CA PHE A 164 25.92 -13.62 7.46
C PHE A 164 25.89 -15.10 7.05
N ILE A 165 25.34 -15.98 7.90
CA ILE A 165 25.15 -17.41 7.61
C ILE A 165 24.27 -17.58 6.37
N LEU A 166 23.14 -16.87 6.29
CA LEU A 166 22.25 -16.88 5.13
C LEU A 166 22.98 -16.43 3.87
N SER A 167 23.82 -15.40 3.94
CA SER A 167 24.61 -14.94 2.79
C SER A 167 25.61 -15.97 2.30
N ARG A 168 26.21 -16.73 3.23
CA ARG A 168 27.15 -17.82 2.91
C ARG A 168 26.41 -19.01 2.32
N PHE A 169 25.30 -19.40 2.92
CA PHE A 169 24.44 -20.49 2.44
C PHE A 169 23.92 -20.22 1.03
N LEU A 170 23.43 -19.00 0.76
CA LEU A 170 22.97 -18.59 -0.58
C LEU A 170 24.10 -18.57 -1.61
N LYS A 171 25.33 -18.21 -1.21
CA LYS A 171 26.52 -18.30 -2.08
C LYS A 171 26.85 -19.76 -2.43
N THR A 172 26.77 -20.66 -1.46
CA THR A 172 27.04 -22.09 -1.69
C THR A 172 25.99 -22.72 -2.60
N LEU A 173 24.70 -22.42 -2.41
CA LEU A 173 23.61 -22.92 -3.26
C LEU A 173 23.72 -22.49 -4.72
N ARG A 174 24.40 -21.38 -5.01
CA ARG A 174 24.64 -20.88 -6.36
C ARG A 174 25.74 -21.66 -7.11
N GLY A 175 26.59 -22.39 -6.40
CA GLY A 175 27.70 -23.15 -7.00
C GLY A 175 27.28 -24.42 -7.74
N ASP A 176 26.03 -24.89 -7.57
CA ASP A 176 25.60 -26.20 -8.06
C ASP A 176 24.62 -26.16 -9.26
N LYS A 177 25.21 -26.44 -10.42
CA LYS A 177 24.68 -27.00 -11.67
C LYS A 177 23.76 -26.13 -12.54
N GLU A 178 24.04 -26.22 -13.85
CA GLU A 178 23.13 -25.92 -14.95
C GLU A 178 21.79 -26.62 -14.74
N ARG A 179 20.77 -25.87 -14.33
CA ARG A 179 19.41 -26.40 -14.12
C ARG A 179 18.55 -26.05 -15.33
N SER A 180 18.16 -27.08 -16.09
CA SER A 180 17.38 -26.97 -17.34
C SER A 180 15.88 -26.64 -17.16
N ARG A 181 15.38 -26.57 -15.90
CA ARG A 181 13.96 -26.35 -15.58
C ARG A 181 13.66 -24.87 -15.27
N LEU A 182 12.45 -24.39 -15.60
CA LEU A 182 11.97 -23.01 -15.33
C LEU A 182 12.05 -22.64 -13.84
N THR A 183 11.80 -23.62 -12.97
CA THR A 183 12.05 -23.51 -11.52
C THR A 183 13.50 -23.22 -11.22
N GLY A 184 14.46 -23.80 -11.95
CA GLY A 184 15.88 -23.49 -11.84
C GLY A 184 16.22 -22.03 -12.16
N TYR A 185 15.70 -21.48 -13.27
CA TYR A 185 15.93 -20.08 -13.65
C TYR A 185 15.22 -19.07 -12.74
N LEU A 186 13.96 -19.33 -12.34
CA LEU A 186 13.27 -18.48 -11.37
C LEU A 186 13.90 -18.58 -9.98
N TYR A 187 14.29 -19.78 -9.56
CA TYR A 187 14.96 -20.01 -8.29
C TYR A 187 16.31 -19.30 -8.26
N ASP A 188 17.14 -19.44 -9.30
CA ASP A 188 18.43 -18.74 -9.38
C ASP A 188 18.24 -17.21 -9.45
N GLY A 189 17.28 -16.73 -10.25
CA GLY A 189 16.93 -15.31 -10.28
C GLY A 189 16.49 -14.77 -8.91
N VAL A 190 15.64 -15.49 -8.18
CA VAL A 190 15.18 -15.13 -6.82
C VAL A 190 16.33 -15.23 -5.81
N LEU A 191 17.18 -16.25 -5.89
CA LEU A 191 18.36 -16.38 -5.04
C LEU A 191 19.31 -15.20 -5.23
N VAL A 192 19.60 -14.82 -6.47
CA VAL A 192 20.45 -13.66 -6.79
C VAL A 192 19.81 -12.36 -6.30
N LEU A 193 18.49 -12.22 -6.43
CA LEU A 193 17.74 -11.07 -5.90
C LEU A 193 17.86 -10.96 -4.39
N ILE A 194 17.66 -12.06 -3.66
CA ILE A 194 17.78 -12.08 -2.19
C ILE A 194 19.22 -11.79 -1.80
N GLN A 195 20.19 -12.50 -2.38
CA GLN A 195 21.61 -12.37 -2.07
C GLN A 195 22.12 -10.93 -2.19
N ARG A 196 21.78 -10.25 -3.29
CA ARG A 196 22.21 -8.86 -3.54
C ARG A 196 21.53 -7.85 -2.61
N ASN A 197 20.41 -8.21 -1.98
CA ASN A 197 19.66 -7.35 -1.06
C ASN A 197 19.89 -7.66 0.43
N ILE A 198 20.57 -8.76 0.79
CA ILE A 198 20.92 -9.14 2.18
C ILE A 198 21.44 -7.99 3.04
N PRO A 199 22.47 -7.21 2.64
CA PRO A 199 23.02 -6.19 3.54
C PRO A 199 21.97 -5.14 3.92
N TYR A 200 21.05 -4.83 3.01
CA TYR A 200 19.98 -3.86 3.26
C TYR A 200 18.86 -4.46 4.08
N LEU A 201 18.51 -5.73 3.85
CA LEU A 201 17.59 -6.47 4.71
C LEU A 201 18.12 -6.57 6.15
N CYS A 202 19.43 -6.75 6.32
CA CYS A 202 20.08 -6.77 7.63
C CYS A 202 19.96 -5.41 8.34
N ILE A 203 20.33 -4.31 7.69
CA ILE A 203 20.24 -2.96 8.27
C ILE A 203 18.78 -2.61 8.62
N THR A 204 17.83 -2.95 7.76
CA THR A 204 16.41 -2.66 7.99
C THR A 204 15.82 -3.52 9.11
N ALA A 205 16.23 -4.79 9.22
CA ALA A 205 15.87 -5.66 10.34
C ALA A 205 16.44 -5.15 11.67
N MET A 206 17.70 -4.70 11.69
CA MET A 206 18.30 -4.07 12.87
C MET A 206 17.56 -2.79 13.28
N LEU A 207 17.24 -1.92 12.32
CA LEU A 207 16.48 -0.70 12.58
C LEU A 207 15.08 -1.01 13.13
N TRP A 208 14.38 -2.00 12.58
CA TRP A 208 13.08 -2.41 13.08
C TRP A 208 13.18 -3.00 14.49
N PHE A 209 14.17 -3.86 14.75
CA PHE A 209 14.41 -4.45 16.06
C PHE A 209 14.72 -3.39 17.13
N LEU A 210 15.52 -2.38 16.79
CA LEU A 210 15.81 -1.25 17.66
C LEU A 210 14.53 -0.48 18.04
N LEU A 211 13.68 -0.18 17.06
CA LEU A 211 12.42 0.53 17.28
C LEU A 211 11.42 -0.31 18.11
N TYR A 212 11.49 -1.64 17.98
CA TYR A 212 10.66 -2.56 18.74
C TYR A 212 11.07 -2.63 20.22
N ILE A 213 12.36 -2.81 20.52
CA ILE A 213 12.86 -2.87 21.90
C ILE A 213 12.71 -1.54 22.63
N THR A 214 12.87 -0.42 21.92
CA THR A 214 12.67 0.92 22.50
C THR A 214 11.19 1.26 22.76
N HIS A 215 10.25 0.34 22.49
CA HIS A 215 8.81 0.51 22.70
C HIS A 215 8.20 1.77 22.07
N ILE A 216 8.81 2.27 20.98
CA ILE A 216 8.29 3.44 20.28
C ILE A 216 7.01 3.03 19.54
N SER A 217 5.96 3.84 19.65
CA SER A 217 4.72 3.60 18.89
C SER A 217 4.97 3.65 17.38
N PHE A 218 4.34 2.71 16.65
CA PHE A 218 4.43 2.59 15.18
C PHE A 218 4.15 3.91 14.44
N SER A 219 3.24 4.73 14.97
CA SER A 219 2.90 6.03 14.39
C SER A 219 4.10 6.98 14.26
N ASN A 220 5.11 6.84 15.13
CA ASN A 220 6.28 7.73 15.13
C ASN A 220 7.31 7.36 14.08
N TYR A 221 7.38 6.11 13.61
CA TYR A 221 8.38 5.64 12.65
C TYR A 221 7.80 5.13 11.33
N GLN A 222 6.48 5.14 11.17
CA GLN A 222 5.78 4.66 9.97
C GLN A 222 6.31 5.30 8.68
N LEU A 223 6.66 6.60 8.68
CA LEU A 223 7.23 7.30 7.52
C LEU A 223 8.53 6.64 7.06
N VAL A 224 9.45 6.36 8.00
CA VAL A 224 10.78 5.79 7.70
C VAL A 224 10.62 4.39 7.11
N LEU A 225 9.80 3.56 7.73
CA LEU A 225 9.56 2.20 7.21
C LEU A 225 8.89 2.22 5.83
N LYS A 226 7.92 3.10 5.60
CA LYS A 226 7.29 3.22 4.27
C LYS A 226 8.26 3.74 3.21
N LEU A 227 9.16 4.68 3.54
CA LEU A 227 10.19 5.15 2.62
C LEU A 227 11.23 4.06 2.30
N ILE A 228 11.65 3.29 3.31
CA ILE A 228 12.50 2.11 3.12
C ILE A 228 11.82 1.10 2.20
N ALA A 229 10.52 0.83 2.39
CA ALA A 229 9.76 -0.09 1.56
C ALA A 229 9.63 0.40 0.10
N VAL A 230 9.38 1.70 -0.11
CA VAL A 230 9.37 2.31 -1.45
C VAL A 230 10.74 2.13 -2.11
N TRP A 231 11.81 2.51 -1.42
CA TRP A 231 13.17 2.38 -1.94
C TRP A 231 13.53 0.92 -2.28
N PHE A 232 13.17 -0.04 -1.41
CA PHE A 232 13.39 -1.46 -1.65
C PHE A 232 12.62 -1.96 -2.89
N THR A 233 11.36 -1.54 -3.05
CA THR A 233 10.52 -1.92 -4.19
C THR A 233 11.18 -1.51 -5.50
N PHE A 234 11.53 -0.23 -5.64
CA PHE A 234 12.16 0.27 -6.88
C PHE A 234 13.55 -0.31 -7.10
N ARG A 235 14.32 -0.53 -6.04
CA ARG A 235 15.63 -1.18 -6.13
C ARG A 235 15.50 -2.61 -6.67
N VAL A 236 14.58 -3.40 -6.12
CA VAL A 236 14.31 -4.77 -6.57
C VAL A 236 13.84 -4.75 -8.02
N SER A 237 12.95 -3.84 -8.42
CA SER A 237 12.54 -3.68 -9.82
C SER A 237 13.70 -3.36 -10.76
N ILE A 238 14.61 -2.46 -10.37
CA ILE A 238 15.81 -2.14 -11.16
C ILE A 238 16.75 -3.35 -11.24
N LEU A 239 16.89 -4.11 -10.15
CA LEU A 239 17.73 -5.31 -10.12
C LEU A 239 17.15 -6.41 -11.04
N ILE A 240 15.83 -6.62 -11.00
CA ILE A 240 15.14 -7.52 -11.93
C ILE A 240 15.39 -7.06 -13.38
N ALA A 241 15.21 -5.78 -13.67
CA ALA A 241 15.47 -5.24 -15.01
C ALA A 241 16.92 -5.47 -15.46
N ARG A 242 17.90 -5.31 -14.55
CA ARG A 242 19.31 -5.61 -14.81
C ARG A 242 19.53 -7.11 -15.09
N LEU A 243 19.00 -8.00 -14.25
CA LEU A 243 19.15 -9.44 -14.43
C LEU A 243 18.59 -9.89 -15.77
N VAL A 244 17.37 -9.43 -16.10
CA VAL A 244 16.68 -9.84 -17.32
C VAL A 244 17.34 -9.25 -18.58
N LEU A 245 17.69 -7.95 -18.58
CA LEU A 245 18.13 -7.26 -19.80
C LEU A 245 19.64 -7.23 -20.03
N LEU A 246 20.45 -7.34 -18.98
CA LEU A 246 21.92 -7.26 -19.09
C LEU A 246 22.61 -8.59 -18.80
N GLU A 247 22.04 -9.42 -17.91
CA GLU A 247 22.71 -10.65 -17.45
C GLU A 247 22.11 -11.92 -18.10
N SER A 248 20.86 -11.91 -18.59
CA SER A 248 20.19 -13.14 -19.03
C SER A 248 20.29 -13.48 -20.53
N ILE A 249 20.75 -12.58 -21.41
CA ILE A 249 20.82 -12.86 -22.86
C ILE A 249 22.05 -12.20 -23.50
N SER A 250 22.88 -13.00 -24.17
CA SER A 250 23.96 -12.55 -25.05
C SER A 250 23.39 -12.16 -26.42
N ASP A 251 22.73 -11.01 -26.52
CA ASP A 251 22.27 -10.50 -27.83
C ASP A 251 23.26 -9.45 -28.38
N SER A 252 23.78 -9.69 -29.58
CA SER A 252 24.77 -8.86 -30.28
C SER A 252 24.21 -7.52 -30.79
N SER A 253 22.89 -7.31 -30.65
CA SER A 253 22.14 -6.16 -31.17
C SER A 253 22.22 -4.87 -30.32
N GLY A 254 22.57 -4.93 -29.02
CA GLY A 254 22.66 -3.76 -28.14
C GLY A 254 21.34 -3.01 -27.82
N LYS A 255 20.18 -3.48 -28.30
CA LYS A 255 18.87 -2.87 -28.03
C LYS A 255 18.41 -3.07 -26.57
N ASP A 256 18.80 -4.18 -25.95
CA ASP A 256 18.43 -4.51 -24.56
C ASP A 256 19.09 -3.57 -23.55
N VAL A 257 20.33 -3.14 -23.83
CA VAL A 257 21.08 -2.17 -23.01
C VAL A 257 20.38 -0.81 -23.02
N LYS A 258 19.93 -0.33 -24.18
CA LYS A 258 19.18 0.93 -24.29
C LYS A 258 17.84 0.86 -23.54
N LEU A 259 17.12 -0.26 -23.63
CA LEU A 259 15.88 -0.48 -22.89
C LEU A 259 16.13 -0.51 -21.37
N TYR A 260 17.20 -1.15 -20.92
CA TYR A 260 17.60 -1.17 -19.51
C TYR A 260 17.84 0.24 -18.97
N TYR A 261 18.64 1.07 -19.65
CA TYR A 261 18.89 2.43 -19.16
C TYR A 261 17.60 3.27 -19.14
N ARG A 262 16.74 3.12 -20.14
CA ARG A 262 15.43 3.79 -20.15
C ARG A 262 14.55 3.37 -18.97
N LEU A 263 14.46 2.07 -18.69
CA LEU A 263 13.71 1.54 -17.55
C LEU A 263 14.34 1.94 -16.20
N LYS A 264 15.67 1.94 -16.11
CA LYS A 264 16.40 2.38 -14.91
C LYS A 264 16.06 3.83 -14.56
N TRP A 265 16.17 4.74 -15.51
CA TRP A 265 15.86 6.15 -15.29
C TRP A 265 14.38 6.37 -14.96
N LEU A 266 13.49 5.66 -15.66
CA LEU A 266 12.06 5.70 -15.40
C LEU A 266 11.72 5.20 -13.99
N LEU A 267 12.31 4.08 -13.55
CA LEU A 267 12.13 3.54 -12.20
C LEU A 267 12.76 4.42 -11.11
N LEU A 268 13.90 5.06 -11.38
CA LEU A 268 14.49 6.05 -10.46
C LEU A 268 13.58 7.26 -10.27
N PHE A 269 13.05 7.81 -11.37
CA PHE A 269 12.05 8.86 -11.31
C PHE A 269 10.80 8.40 -10.56
N GLY A 270 10.34 7.19 -10.84
CA GLY A 270 9.25 6.52 -10.12
C GLY A 270 9.48 6.46 -8.61
N GLY A 271 10.66 6.02 -8.18
CA GLY A 271 11.04 5.98 -6.77
C GLY A 271 10.99 7.34 -6.10
N TRP A 272 11.42 8.39 -6.80
CA TRP A 272 11.32 9.76 -6.31
C TRP A 272 9.87 10.23 -6.19
N THR A 273 9.04 10.00 -7.22
CA THR A 273 7.61 10.37 -7.20
C THR A 273 6.83 9.64 -6.10
N ALA A 274 7.07 8.34 -5.91
CA ALA A 274 6.44 7.53 -4.88
C ALA A 274 6.88 7.93 -3.47
N SER A 275 8.15 8.33 -3.32
CA SER A 275 8.67 8.86 -2.05
C SER A 275 7.98 10.18 -1.69
N LEU A 276 7.86 11.11 -2.65
CA LEU A 276 7.13 12.36 -2.45
C LEU A 276 5.66 12.13 -2.09
N MET A 277 4.99 11.23 -2.79
CA MET A 277 3.61 10.86 -2.48
C MET A 277 3.49 10.31 -1.06
N THR A 278 4.39 9.41 -0.66
CA THR A 278 4.42 8.82 0.70
C THR A 278 4.65 9.87 1.77
N ILE A 279 5.57 10.81 1.53
CA ILE A 279 5.82 11.97 2.39
C ILE A 279 4.57 12.84 2.48
N GLY A 280 3.90 13.06 1.33
CA GLY A 280 2.63 13.78 1.19
C GLY A 280 1.58 13.34 2.20
N HIS A 281 1.31 12.03 2.25
CA HIS A 281 0.24 11.45 3.07
C HIS A 281 0.59 11.30 4.55
N LEU A 282 1.88 11.16 4.89
CA LEU A 282 2.30 10.87 6.27
C LEU A 282 2.77 12.11 7.03
N LEU A 283 3.26 13.14 6.34
CA LEU A 283 3.48 14.45 6.94
C LEU A 283 2.19 15.28 6.88
N PRO A 284 1.93 16.15 7.87
CA PRO A 284 0.77 17.05 7.89
C PRO A 284 0.95 18.20 6.87
N LEU A 285 0.98 17.86 5.59
CA LEU A 285 1.11 18.78 4.47
C LEU A 285 -0.26 19.30 4.04
N SER A 286 -0.29 20.45 3.36
CA SER A 286 -1.55 20.98 2.82
C SER A 286 -2.12 20.07 1.75
N ILE A 287 -3.44 19.94 1.69
CA ILE A 287 -4.18 19.08 0.74
C ILE A 287 -3.76 19.31 -0.71
N LEU A 288 -3.50 20.57 -1.10
CA LEU A 288 -3.06 20.95 -2.44
C LEU A 288 -1.71 20.30 -2.80
N LEU A 289 -0.78 20.21 -1.85
CA LEU A 289 0.54 19.63 -2.09
C LEU A 289 0.47 18.10 -2.17
N GLN A 290 -0.42 17.48 -1.39
CA GLN A 290 -0.74 16.06 -1.51
C GLN A 290 -1.33 15.74 -2.89
N ASP A 291 -2.23 16.59 -3.41
CA ASP A 291 -2.79 16.44 -4.75
C ASP A 291 -1.70 16.51 -5.84
N ILE A 292 -0.80 17.49 -5.77
CA ILE A 292 0.34 17.59 -6.70
C ILE A 292 1.17 16.30 -6.70
N PHE A 293 1.51 15.77 -5.53
CA PHE A 293 2.32 14.55 -5.44
C PHE A 293 1.57 13.32 -5.94
N ASN A 294 0.26 13.23 -5.66
CA ASN A 294 -0.58 12.16 -6.19
C ASN A 294 -0.67 12.22 -7.72
N ARG A 295 -0.90 13.40 -8.32
CA ARG A 295 -0.96 13.57 -9.78
C ARG A 295 0.38 13.29 -10.45
N LEU A 296 1.49 13.71 -9.83
CA LEU A 296 2.84 13.44 -10.31
C LEU A 296 3.14 11.92 -10.29
N PHE A 297 2.67 11.21 -9.26
CA PHE A 297 2.73 9.75 -9.22
C PHE A 297 1.82 9.08 -10.28
N MET A 298 0.61 9.59 -10.50
CA MET A 298 -0.29 9.09 -11.55
C MET A 298 0.29 9.31 -12.95
N LEU A 299 0.96 10.44 -13.19
CA LEU A 299 1.69 10.71 -14.43
C LEU A 299 2.84 9.71 -14.61
N PHE A 300 3.58 9.42 -13.54
CA PHE A 300 4.58 8.34 -13.57
C PHE A 300 3.95 7.00 -13.96
N MET A 301 2.84 6.59 -13.33
CA MET A 301 2.12 5.34 -13.68
C MET A 301 1.68 5.30 -15.14
N LEU A 302 1.20 6.42 -15.69
CA LEU A 302 0.87 6.54 -17.11
C LEU A 302 2.09 6.27 -18.00
N THR A 303 3.24 6.88 -17.68
CA THR A 303 4.47 6.70 -18.46
C THR A 303 5.01 5.28 -18.37
N VAL A 304 4.96 4.63 -17.20
CA VAL A 304 5.32 3.22 -17.01
C VAL A 304 4.45 2.34 -17.90
N SER A 305 3.14 2.57 -17.88
CA SER A 305 2.18 1.79 -18.67
C SER A 305 2.47 1.92 -20.18
N LEU A 306 2.69 3.13 -20.69
CA LEU A 306 3.00 3.35 -22.11
C LEU A 306 4.32 2.68 -22.52
N VAL A 307 5.35 2.75 -21.66
CA VAL A 307 6.64 2.09 -21.92
C VAL A 307 6.47 0.58 -21.92
N ALA A 308 5.75 0.02 -20.94
CA ALA A 308 5.47 -1.41 -20.85
C ALA A 308 4.64 -1.93 -22.04
N TRP A 309 3.66 -1.15 -22.50
CA TRP A 309 2.87 -1.48 -23.69
C TRP A 309 3.72 -1.48 -24.96
N LYS A 310 4.59 -0.47 -25.14
CA LYS A 310 5.50 -0.39 -26.29
C LYS A 310 6.55 -1.50 -26.27
N SER A 311 7.00 -1.94 -25.10
CA SER A 311 7.99 -3.02 -24.96
C SER A 311 7.39 -4.42 -24.88
N LYS A 312 6.07 -4.60 -25.09
CA LYS A 312 5.40 -5.91 -24.98
C LYS A 312 6.06 -7.02 -25.81
N GLU A 313 6.59 -6.68 -26.98
CA GLU A 313 7.23 -7.62 -27.90
C GLU A 313 8.61 -8.05 -27.38
N VAL A 314 9.39 -7.11 -26.86
CA VAL A 314 10.69 -7.39 -26.23
C VAL A 314 10.50 -8.23 -24.97
N ILE A 315 9.52 -7.89 -24.13
CA ILE A 315 9.16 -8.68 -22.94
C ILE A 315 8.73 -10.09 -23.35
N ARG A 316 7.89 -10.23 -24.38
CA ARG A 316 7.46 -11.55 -24.88
C ARG A 316 8.65 -12.36 -25.42
N TYR A 317 9.60 -11.71 -26.10
CA TYR A 317 10.81 -12.36 -26.60
C TYR A 317 11.73 -12.82 -25.47
N LEU A 318 11.95 -11.99 -24.44
CA LEU A 318 12.73 -12.33 -23.23
C LEU A 318 12.15 -13.52 -22.46
N VAL A 319 10.82 -13.64 -22.42
CA VAL A 319 10.13 -14.72 -21.72
C VAL A 319 10.05 -16.00 -22.58
N ARG A 320 10.16 -15.89 -23.91
CA ARG A 320 10.09 -17.04 -24.84
C ARG A 320 11.10 -18.16 -24.56
N PRO A 321 12.41 -17.90 -24.32
CA PRO A 321 13.37 -18.97 -24.00
C PRO A 321 13.03 -19.65 -22.67
N LEU A 322 12.54 -18.90 -21.67
CA LEU A 322 12.07 -19.45 -20.40
C LEU A 322 10.86 -20.40 -20.57
N LEU A 323 10.09 -20.23 -21.65
CA LEU A 323 8.86 -20.97 -21.94
C LEU A 323 9.02 -22.12 -22.95
N LYS A 324 10.22 -22.33 -23.51
CA LYS A 324 10.44 -23.21 -24.67
C LYS A 324 10.03 -24.68 -24.44
N ASN A 325 10.06 -25.16 -23.19
CA ASN A 325 9.68 -26.53 -22.80
C ASN A 325 8.34 -26.63 -22.04
N LYS A 326 7.48 -25.59 -22.07
CA LYS A 326 6.28 -25.54 -21.23
C LYS A 326 4.98 -25.60 -22.03
N LYS A 327 3.92 -26.12 -21.39
CA LYS A 327 2.57 -26.28 -21.97
C LYS A 327 1.97 -24.93 -22.37
N ARG A 328 1.17 -24.94 -23.45
CA ARG A 328 0.49 -23.78 -24.07
C ARG A 328 -0.25 -22.86 -23.08
N TYR A 329 -0.77 -23.42 -21.98
CA TYR A 329 -1.45 -22.66 -20.92
C TYR A 329 -0.56 -21.60 -20.24
N VAL A 330 0.68 -21.95 -19.87
CA VAL A 330 1.59 -21.01 -19.18
C VAL A 330 1.99 -19.87 -20.10
N HIS A 331 2.20 -20.19 -21.39
CA HIS A 331 2.46 -19.20 -22.42
C HIS A 331 1.30 -18.20 -22.57
N ASN A 332 0.06 -18.70 -22.63
CA ASN A 332 -1.13 -17.86 -22.74
C ASN A 332 -1.32 -16.99 -21.49
N ALA A 333 -1.10 -17.54 -20.30
CA ALA A 333 -1.26 -16.82 -19.05
C ALA A 333 -0.25 -15.67 -18.91
N ILE A 334 1.02 -15.90 -19.26
CA ILE A 334 2.05 -14.86 -19.25
C ILE A 334 1.78 -13.81 -20.34
N SER A 335 1.37 -14.22 -21.53
CA SER A 335 0.98 -13.29 -22.60
C SER A 335 -0.18 -12.38 -22.17
N LEU A 336 -1.16 -12.94 -21.45
CA LEU A 336 -2.28 -12.20 -20.89
C LEU A 336 -1.81 -11.23 -19.80
N LEU A 337 -0.91 -11.63 -18.90
CA LEU A 337 -0.34 -10.75 -17.87
C LEU A 337 0.43 -9.57 -18.47
N ILE A 338 1.24 -9.81 -19.51
CA ILE A 338 1.98 -8.76 -20.23
C ILE A 338 1.03 -7.71 -20.82
N LEU A 339 -0.19 -8.12 -21.21
CA LEU A 339 -1.21 -7.22 -21.75
C LEU A 339 -2.01 -6.53 -20.63
N LEU A 340 -2.39 -7.27 -19.59
CA LEU A 340 -3.32 -6.81 -18.56
C LEU A 340 -2.68 -5.77 -17.65
N VAL A 341 -1.42 -5.98 -17.22
CA VAL A 341 -0.73 -5.10 -16.27
C VAL A 341 -0.61 -3.64 -16.79
N PRO A 342 -0.18 -3.39 -18.04
CA PRO A 342 -0.17 -2.03 -18.58
C PRO A 342 -1.58 -1.44 -18.69
N ILE A 343 -2.59 -2.19 -19.12
CA ILE A 343 -3.97 -1.67 -19.28
C ILE A 343 -4.55 -1.25 -17.93
N THR A 344 -4.38 -2.05 -16.89
CA THR A 344 -4.86 -1.72 -15.54
C THR A 344 -4.16 -0.46 -15.01
N ALA A 345 -2.83 -0.38 -15.17
CA ALA A 345 -2.07 0.81 -14.79
C ALA A 345 -2.45 2.06 -15.61
N PHE A 346 -2.78 1.89 -16.89
CA PHE A 346 -3.26 2.98 -17.75
C PHE A 346 -4.60 3.52 -17.26
N SER A 347 -5.57 2.62 -17.03
CA SER A 347 -6.93 2.99 -16.58
C SER A 347 -6.90 3.78 -15.27
N THR A 348 -6.11 3.32 -14.30
CA THR A 348 -5.98 3.98 -12.99
C THR A 348 -5.28 5.32 -13.09
N ALA A 349 -4.22 5.43 -13.89
CA ALA A 349 -3.54 6.70 -14.12
C ALA A 349 -4.45 7.75 -14.79
N VAL A 350 -5.24 7.36 -15.80
CA VAL A 350 -6.18 8.27 -16.48
C VAL A 350 -7.27 8.76 -15.52
N ILE A 351 -7.85 7.87 -14.72
CA ILE A 351 -8.86 8.23 -13.71
C ILE A 351 -8.26 9.17 -12.65
N GLY A 352 -7.04 8.89 -12.19
CA GLY A 352 -6.33 9.74 -11.24
C GLY A 352 -6.03 11.14 -11.79
N LEU A 353 -5.56 11.23 -13.04
CA LEU A 353 -5.29 12.51 -13.70
C LEU A 353 -6.57 13.32 -13.98
N SER A 354 -7.70 12.65 -14.19
CA SER A 354 -9.03 13.28 -14.33
C SER A 354 -9.52 13.99 -13.06
N GLY A 355 -8.86 13.74 -11.91
CA GLY A 355 -9.18 14.36 -10.62
C GLY A 355 -9.92 13.44 -9.65
N PHE A 356 -10.07 12.14 -9.98
CA PHE A 356 -10.70 11.13 -9.12
C PHE A 356 -9.63 10.28 -8.41
N ILE A 357 -8.78 10.93 -7.61
CA ILE A 357 -7.60 10.27 -6.99
C ILE A 357 -7.99 9.17 -6.01
N ASN A 358 -8.99 9.40 -5.16
CA ASN A 358 -9.45 8.39 -4.21
C ASN A 358 -10.04 7.17 -4.93
N LEU A 359 -10.82 7.40 -5.99
CA LEU A 359 -11.35 6.33 -6.82
C LEU A 359 -10.20 5.55 -7.49
N ALA A 360 -9.21 6.24 -8.07
CA ALA A 360 -8.05 5.62 -8.67
C ALA A 360 -7.27 4.73 -7.68
N TRP A 361 -7.11 5.16 -6.43
CA TRP A 361 -6.47 4.35 -5.39
C TRP A 361 -7.27 3.11 -5.02
N THR A 362 -8.58 3.25 -4.81
CA THR A 362 -9.45 2.09 -4.52
C THR A 362 -9.44 1.10 -5.68
N MET A 363 -9.57 1.58 -6.92
CA MET A 363 -9.52 0.75 -8.11
C MET A 363 -8.16 0.07 -8.29
N SER A 364 -7.07 0.78 -8.06
CA SER A 364 -5.70 0.24 -8.09
C SER A 364 -5.51 -0.86 -7.05
N GLN A 365 -6.08 -0.71 -5.84
CA GLN A 365 -6.03 -1.75 -4.81
C GLN A 365 -6.76 -3.03 -5.24
N TYR A 366 -7.98 -2.91 -5.80
CA TYR A 366 -8.70 -4.07 -6.33
C TYR A 366 -7.96 -4.74 -7.50
N GLN A 367 -7.42 -3.94 -8.42
CA GLN A 367 -6.63 -4.45 -9.55
C GLN A 367 -5.35 -5.15 -9.09
N ALA A 368 -4.63 -4.58 -8.12
CA ALA A 368 -3.43 -5.19 -7.53
C ALA A 368 -3.76 -6.52 -6.85
N ASN A 369 -4.82 -6.57 -6.03
CA ASN A 369 -5.28 -7.80 -5.39
C ASN A 369 -5.63 -8.88 -6.42
N ALA A 370 -6.37 -8.52 -7.48
CA ALA A 370 -6.71 -9.46 -8.55
C ALA A 370 -5.47 -10.00 -9.29
N LEU A 371 -4.52 -9.12 -9.62
CA LEU A 371 -3.27 -9.50 -10.27
C LEU A 371 -2.42 -10.40 -9.36
N THR A 372 -2.33 -10.10 -8.06
CA THR A 372 -1.62 -10.93 -7.09
C THR A 372 -2.22 -12.33 -7.00
N VAL A 373 -3.54 -12.44 -6.92
CA VAL A 373 -4.23 -13.75 -6.90
C VAL A 373 -3.99 -14.50 -8.20
N LEU A 374 -4.06 -13.82 -9.36
CA LEU A 374 -3.84 -14.44 -10.66
C LEU A 374 -2.40 -14.94 -10.85
N VAL A 375 -1.39 -14.13 -10.47
CA VAL A 375 0.02 -14.55 -10.47
C VAL A 375 0.24 -15.70 -9.50
N GLY A 376 -0.31 -15.61 -8.29
CA GLY A 376 -0.24 -16.68 -7.28
C GLY A 376 -0.84 -17.98 -7.77
N TYR A 377 -2.00 -17.93 -8.44
CA TYR A 377 -2.65 -19.08 -9.06
C TYR A 377 -1.78 -19.71 -10.16
N ILE A 378 -1.20 -18.90 -11.05
CA ILE A 378 -0.32 -19.40 -12.12
C ILE A 378 0.93 -20.06 -11.54
N LEU A 379 1.56 -19.44 -10.55
CA LEU A 379 2.76 -19.98 -9.90
C LEU A 379 2.46 -21.27 -9.13
N ALA A 380 1.40 -21.28 -8.31
CA ALA A 380 0.98 -22.47 -7.58
C ALA A 380 0.66 -23.62 -8.53
N ARG A 381 -0.04 -23.34 -9.64
CA ARG A 381 -0.34 -24.34 -10.67
C ARG A 381 0.93 -24.86 -11.36
N GLY A 382 1.90 -23.98 -11.63
CA GLY A 382 3.19 -24.37 -12.19
C GLY A 382 3.99 -25.27 -11.24
N LEU A 383 4.06 -24.90 -9.96
CA LEU A 383 4.74 -25.67 -8.91
C LEU A 383 4.10 -27.02 -8.67
N LEU A 384 2.77 -27.10 -8.63
CA LEU A 384 2.04 -28.36 -8.48
C LEU A 384 2.31 -29.32 -9.64
N PHE A 385 2.42 -28.80 -10.86
CA PHE A 385 2.76 -29.62 -12.03
C PHE A 385 4.18 -30.20 -11.93
N ASP A 386 5.16 -29.36 -11.63
CA ASP A 386 6.54 -29.79 -11.49
C ASP A 386 6.70 -30.77 -10.30
N ALA A 387 5.93 -30.59 -9.23
CA ALA A 387 5.89 -31.52 -8.09
C ALA A 387 5.26 -32.87 -8.44
N LEU A 388 4.17 -32.89 -9.21
CA LEU A 388 3.53 -34.12 -9.67
C LEU A 388 4.43 -34.89 -10.65
N GLU A 389 5.19 -34.19 -11.50
CA GLU A 389 6.16 -34.81 -12.40
C GLU A 389 7.30 -35.48 -11.60
N LEU A 390 7.89 -34.77 -10.63
CA LEU A 390 8.88 -35.34 -9.70
C LEU A 390 8.34 -36.54 -8.93
N PHE A 391 7.10 -36.44 -8.45
CA PHE A 391 6.44 -37.55 -7.74
C PHE A 391 6.20 -38.74 -8.67
N SER A 392 5.86 -38.51 -9.93
CA SER A 392 5.73 -39.57 -10.94
C SER A 392 7.07 -40.26 -11.25
N GLU A 393 8.16 -39.49 -11.40
CA GLU A 393 9.52 -40.01 -11.60
C GLU A 393 9.97 -40.86 -10.40
N TRP A 394 9.66 -40.39 -9.18
CA TRP A 394 9.93 -41.14 -7.95
C TRP A 394 9.10 -42.43 -7.88
N MET A 395 7.81 -42.39 -8.20
CA MET A 395 6.96 -43.58 -8.20
C MET A 395 7.41 -44.63 -9.23
N ILE A 396 7.89 -44.22 -10.40
CA ILE A 396 8.43 -45.14 -11.42
C ILE A 396 9.72 -45.81 -10.92
N SER A 397 10.57 -45.07 -10.20
CA SER A 397 11.84 -45.61 -9.71
C SER A 397 11.71 -46.44 -8.43
N ALA A 398 10.73 -46.15 -7.57
CA ALA A 398 10.56 -46.83 -6.28
C ALA A 398 9.58 -48.02 -6.31
N LEU A 399 8.62 -48.06 -7.25
CA LEU A 399 7.56 -49.09 -7.26
C LEU A 399 7.69 -50.04 -8.45
N ARG A 400 7.57 -51.35 -8.17
CA ARG A 400 7.66 -52.44 -9.15
C ARG A 400 6.64 -52.34 -10.31
N ASN A 401 5.49 -51.68 -10.06
CA ASN A 401 4.44 -51.36 -11.04
C ASN A 401 4.08 -49.85 -11.03
N GLY A 402 5.07 -48.95 -10.91
CA GLY A 402 4.86 -47.51 -10.76
C GLY A 402 3.98 -46.86 -11.84
N TRP A 403 3.99 -47.40 -13.07
CA TRP A 403 3.17 -46.91 -14.18
C TRP A 403 1.66 -47.06 -13.92
N LEU A 404 1.22 -48.19 -13.36
CA LEU A 404 -0.19 -48.47 -13.06
C LEU A 404 -0.73 -47.52 -11.97
N TRP A 405 0.10 -47.22 -10.97
CA TRP A 405 -0.24 -46.27 -9.92
C TRP A 405 -0.33 -44.83 -10.43
N ILE A 406 0.46 -44.44 -11.43
CA ILE A 406 0.35 -43.12 -12.06
C ILE A 406 -0.99 -42.98 -12.79
N GLU A 407 -1.37 -43.99 -13.57
CA GLU A 407 -2.60 -43.98 -14.36
C GLU A 407 -3.84 -43.92 -13.45
N VAL A 408 -3.87 -44.75 -12.41
CA VAL A 408 -5.05 -44.94 -11.54
C VAL A 408 -5.15 -43.88 -10.43
N PHE A 409 -4.04 -43.47 -9.81
CA PHE A 409 -4.08 -42.54 -8.68
C PHE A 409 -3.64 -41.11 -9.04
N LEU A 410 -2.53 -40.95 -9.75
CA LEU A 410 -1.94 -39.62 -9.96
C LEU A 410 -2.79 -38.75 -10.90
N LYS A 411 -3.35 -39.33 -11.97
CA LYS A 411 -4.18 -38.60 -12.95
C LYS A 411 -5.48 -38.04 -12.34
N PRO A 412 -6.27 -38.81 -11.55
CA PRO A 412 -7.44 -38.26 -10.85
C PRO A 412 -7.05 -37.20 -9.82
N ILE A 413 -6.00 -37.43 -9.03
CA ILE A 413 -5.53 -36.47 -8.02
C ILE A 413 -5.13 -35.14 -8.67
N ASP A 414 -4.41 -35.17 -9.79
CA ASP A 414 -4.05 -33.98 -10.56
C ASP A 414 -5.29 -33.19 -11.04
N ARG A 415 -6.36 -33.88 -11.46
CA ARG A 415 -7.64 -33.22 -11.81
C ARG A 415 -8.31 -32.57 -10.59
N ILE A 416 -8.38 -33.27 -9.46
CA ILE A 416 -8.97 -32.75 -8.21
C ILE A 416 -8.19 -31.53 -7.72
N ILE A 417 -6.86 -31.63 -7.61
CA ILE A 417 -5.98 -30.54 -7.17
C ILE A 417 -6.19 -29.27 -8.02
N ARG A 418 -6.34 -29.41 -9.34
CA ARG A 418 -6.58 -28.25 -10.22
C ARG A 418 -7.91 -27.56 -9.96
N ILE A 419 -8.98 -28.32 -9.72
CA ILE A 419 -10.31 -27.77 -9.41
C ILE A 419 -10.25 -27.08 -8.04
N THR A 420 -9.67 -27.74 -7.04
CA THR A 420 -9.50 -27.20 -5.69
C THR A 420 -8.67 -25.91 -5.71
N LEU A 421 -7.58 -25.86 -6.48
CA LEU A 421 -6.75 -24.66 -6.61
C LEU A 421 -7.52 -23.48 -7.21
N LEU A 422 -8.36 -23.74 -8.22
CA LEU A 422 -9.21 -22.70 -8.82
C LEU A 422 -10.25 -22.20 -7.82
N LEU A 423 -10.94 -23.11 -7.13
CA LEU A 423 -11.92 -22.75 -6.09
C LEU A 423 -11.28 -21.93 -4.97
N LEU A 424 -10.12 -22.37 -4.46
CA LEU A 424 -9.38 -21.67 -3.42
C LEU A 424 -8.96 -20.27 -3.89
N SER A 425 -8.48 -20.14 -5.13
CA SER A 425 -8.12 -18.85 -5.71
C SER A 425 -9.31 -17.91 -5.82
N SER A 426 -10.48 -18.41 -6.23
CA SER A 426 -11.73 -17.64 -6.29
C SER A 426 -12.19 -17.20 -4.90
N VAL A 427 -12.12 -18.07 -3.89
CA VAL A 427 -12.49 -17.73 -2.50
C VAL A 427 -11.57 -16.65 -1.92
N ILE A 428 -10.26 -16.77 -2.15
CA ILE A 428 -9.28 -15.75 -1.73
C ILE A 428 -9.61 -14.40 -2.39
N LEU A 429 -9.96 -14.39 -3.68
CA LEU A 429 -10.32 -13.17 -4.40
C LEU A 429 -11.59 -12.53 -3.82
N CYS A 430 -12.64 -13.32 -3.55
CA CYS A 430 -13.86 -12.84 -2.90
C CYS A 430 -13.57 -12.22 -1.52
N LYS A 431 -12.72 -12.88 -0.71
CA LYS A 431 -12.34 -12.37 0.62
C LYS A 431 -11.55 -11.07 0.52
N LEU A 432 -10.61 -10.97 -0.43
CA LEU A 432 -9.82 -9.75 -0.65
C LEU A 432 -10.67 -8.58 -1.17
N PHE A 433 -11.77 -8.87 -1.86
CA PHE A 433 -12.73 -7.86 -2.32
C PHE A 433 -13.77 -7.48 -1.26
N GLY A 434 -13.73 -8.10 -0.07
CA GLY A 434 -14.71 -7.85 0.99
C GLY A 434 -16.12 -8.32 0.63
N TRP A 435 -16.24 -9.30 -0.28
CA TRP A 435 -17.50 -9.94 -0.60
C TRP A 435 -17.89 -10.87 0.55
N ASN A 436 -18.42 -10.29 1.62
CA ASN A 436 -19.09 -10.99 2.71
C ASN A 436 -20.60 -11.12 2.42
N SER A 437 -21.31 -11.95 3.18
CA SER A 437 -22.75 -12.21 3.03
C SER A 437 -23.62 -10.95 2.84
N ASP A 438 -23.21 -9.83 3.45
CA ASP A 438 -23.94 -8.55 3.41
C ASP A 438 -23.54 -7.63 2.24
N SER A 439 -22.61 -8.06 1.38
CA SER A 439 -22.18 -7.28 0.22
C SER A 439 -23.30 -7.19 -0.82
N GLN A 440 -23.52 -6.00 -1.37
CA GLN A 440 -24.50 -5.76 -2.45
C GLN A 440 -24.31 -6.70 -3.64
N VAL A 441 -23.08 -7.15 -3.90
CA VAL A 441 -22.78 -8.11 -4.97
C VAL A 441 -23.31 -9.50 -4.64
N ILE A 442 -23.17 -9.96 -3.38
CA ILE A 442 -23.67 -11.27 -2.94
C ILE A 442 -25.19 -11.26 -2.82
N ILE A 443 -25.77 -10.18 -2.30
CA ILE A 443 -27.24 -10.00 -2.28
C ILE A 443 -27.80 -9.97 -3.71
N GLY A 444 -27.10 -9.34 -4.65
CA GLY A 444 -27.43 -9.34 -6.07
C GLY A 444 -27.33 -10.73 -6.71
N LEU A 445 -26.26 -11.47 -6.43
CA LEU A 445 -26.08 -12.84 -6.88
C LEU A 445 -27.11 -13.79 -6.27
N GLU A 446 -27.50 -13.60 -5.01
CA GLU A 446 -28.55 -14.37 -4.35
C GLU A 446 -29.92 -14.11 -4.98
N LYS A 447 -30.22 -12.85 -5.31
CA LYS A 447 -31.43 -12.49 -6.07
C LYS A 447 -31.44 -13.13 -7.46
N ILE A 448 -30.30 -13.18 -8.15
CA ILE A 448 -30.17 -13.86 -9.45
C ILE A 448 -30.30 -15.38 -9.29
N ALA A 449 -29.71 -15.97 -8.25
CA ALA A 449 -29.76 -17.40 -7.98
C ALA A 449 -31.19 -17.88 -7.63
N LYS A 450 -31.95 -17.04 -6.94
CA LYS A 450 -33.37 -17.25 -6.58
C LYS A 450 -34.33 -16.85 -7.71
N TYR A 451 -33.84 -16.28 -8.81
CA TYR A 451 -34.69 -15.93 -9.93
C TYR A 451 -35.25 -17.20 -10.60
N THR A 452 -36.56 -17.24 -10.78
CA THR A 452 -37.27 -18.34 -11.44
C THR A 452 -37.19 -18.16 -12.95
N VAL A 453 -36.47 -19.07 -13.63
CA VAL A 453 -36.27 -19.03 -15.09
C VAL A 453 -37.51 -19.54 -15.82
N VAL A 454 -38.19 -20.52 -15.24
CA VAL A 454 -39.43 -21.10 -15.78
C VAL A 454 -40.46 -21.10 -14.67
N ASN A 455 -41.61 -20.49 -14.96
CA ASN A 455 -42.75 -20.43 -14.04
C ASN A 455 -43.91 -21.21 -14.67
N LEU A 456 -43.91 -22.53 -14.50
CA LEU A 456 -45.04 -23.39 -14.83
C LEU A 456 -45.84 -23.64 -13.54
N PRO A 457 -47.17 -23.77 -13.61
CA PRO A 457 -47.98 -24.03 -12.43
C PRO A 457 -47.50 -25.34 -11.76
N GLY A 458 -46.95 -25.22 -10.55
CA GLY A 458 -46.46 -26.34 -9.74
C GLY A 458 -44.94 -26.62 -9.82
N ILE A 459 -44.18 -25.99 -10.72
CA ILE A 459 -42.72 -26.20 -10.83
C ILE A 459 -42.00 -24.86 -10.99
N HIS A 460 -41.27 -24.46 -9.95
CA HIS A 460 -40.39 -23.29 -9.97
C HIS A 460 -38.94 -23.73 -10.22
N ILE A 461 -38.48 -23.67 -11.47
CA ILE A 461 -37.07 -23.91 -11.81
C ILE A 461 -36.30 -22.62 -11.54
N THR A 462 -35.54 -22.60 -10.45
CA THR A 462 -34.65 -21.49 -10.09
C THR A 462 -33.30 -21.63 -10.80
N VAL A 463 -32.60 -20.52 -11.04
CA VAL A 463 -31.22 -20.55 -11.60
C VAL A 463 -30.29 -21.46 -10.78
N SER A 464 -30.45 -21.48 -9.45
CA SER A 464 -29.72 -22.39 -8.55
C SER A 464 -29.95 -23.88 -8.90
N SER A 465 -31.21 -24.28 -9.13
CA SER A 465 -31.55 -25.66 -9.48
C SER A 465 -30.95 -26.10 -10.83
N SER A 466 -30.89 -25.19 -11.81
CA SER A 466 -30.28 -25.45 -13.11
C SER A 466 -28.76 -25.65 -13.01
N ILE A 467 -28.08 -24.84 -12.20
CA ILE A 467 -26.63 -24.98 -11.95
C ILE A 467 -26.35 -26.29 -11.20
N ALA A 468 -27.15 -26.61 -10.17
CA ALA A 468 -27.01 -27.86 -9.43
C ALA A 468 -27.21 -29.09 -10.32
N PHE A 469 -28.19 -29.04 -11.23
CA PHE A 469 -28.41 -30.08 -12.23
C PHE A 469 -27.22 -30.24 -13.16
N ILE A 470 -26.65 -29.15 -13.69
CA ILE A 470 -25.44 -29.20 -14.55
C ILE A 470 -24.24 -29.78 -13.81
N VAL A 471 -24.06 -29.44 -12.53
CA VAL A 471 -22.97 -29.99 -11.69
C VAL A 471 -23.18 -31.48 -11.45
N LEU A 472 -24.39 -31.93 -11.13
CA LEU A 472 -24.73 -33.35 -11.00
C LEU A 472 -24.47 -34.12 -12.30
N LEU A 473 -24.87 -33.55 -13.43
CA LEU A 473 -24.65 -34.11 -14.76
C LEU A 473 -23.15 -34.21 -15.09
N ALA A 474 -22.36 -33.19 -14.72
CA ALA A 474 -20.91 -33.19 -14.87
C ALA A 474 -20.22 -34.26 -13.99
N ILE A 475 -20.70 -34.47 -12.76
CA ILE A 475 -20.21 -35.54 -11.86
C ILE A 475 -20.55 -36.91 -12.43
N PHE A 476 -21.78 -37.11 -12.92
CA PHE A 476 -22.20 -38.36 -13.56
C PHE A 476 -21.39 -38.66 -14.82
N PHE A 477 -21.15 -37.65 -15.66
CA PHE A 477 -20.31 -37.80 -16.84
C PHE A 477 -18.85 -38.13 -16.47
N LEU A 478 -18.33 -37.54 -15.38
CA LEU A 478 -16.99 -37.85 -14.87
C LEU A 478 -16.89 -39.28 -14.34
N GLY A 479 -17.93 -39.75 -13.64
CA GLY A 479 -18.02 -41.11 -13.10
C GLY A 479 -18.16 -42.17 -14.21
N SER A 480 -18.99 -41.91 -15.22
CA SER A 480 -19.17 -42.84 -16.36
C SER A 480 -17.89 -43.10 -17.16
N LYS A 481 -16.92 -42.18 -17.07
CA LYS A 481 -15.62 -42.28 -17.75
C LYS A 481 -14.54 -42.95 -16.91
N MET A 482 -14.83 -43.30 -15.65
CA MET A 482 -13.96 -44.11 -14.80
C MET A 482 -14.27 -45.61 -14.90
N ASP A 483 -15.45 -45.98 -15.41
CA ASP A 483 -15.91 -47.37 -15.57
C ASP A 483 -15.72 -47.92 -17.01
N SER A 484 -15.11 -47.15 -17.92
CA SER A 484 -14.72 -47.55 -19.29
C SER A 484 -13.23 -47.36 -19.49
#